data_AF-A0AA87Z1I6-F1
#
_entry.id   AF-A0AA87Z1I6-F1
#
_cell.length_a   1.000
_cell.length_b   1.000
_cell.length_c   1.000
_cell.angle_alpha   90.00
_cell.angle_beta   90.00
_cell.angle_gamma   90.00
#
_symmetry.space_group_name_H-M   'P 1'
#
loop_
_entity.id
_entity.type
_entity.pdbx_description
1 polymer ?
#
loop_
_entity_poly.entity_id
_entity_poly.type
_entity_poly.pdbx_seq_one_letter_code
_entity_poly.pdbx_strand_id
1 'polypeptide(L)'
;MPGSFYGRLFPTISMHIIHSSYSLHWLSQVPKGLVGEIGESLNIGSIYISSSSPSVVYKAYLDQFQEDFTLFLRSRSEEIAVSGGSMFLTVTGRIDNPNIIFKGKIEKTKLDYFNLPYHAPNASEVEKVIEGEGSFTLQKLDVFEIERDAGFSELYRNKAQISMLPLTKLK
;
A
#
# COMPACT_ATOMS: atom_id res chain seq x y z
N MET A 1 -20.14 -9.66 -3.27
CA MET A 1 -19.22 -10.60 -3.95
C MET A 1 -18.01 -10.83 -3.06
N PRO A 2 -17.76 -12.04 -2.57
CA PRO A 2 -16.53 -12.34 -1.82
C PRO A 2 -15.35 -12.43 -2.79
N GLY A 3 -14.17 -11.94 -2.38
CA GLY A 3 -12.95 -12.01 -3.17
C GLY A 3 -11.92 -10.96 -2.77
N SER A 4 -10.70 -11.12 -3.27
CA SER A 4 -9.64 -10.12 -3.14
C SER A 4 -9.93 -8.92 -4.03
N PHE A 5 -9.73 -7.71 -3.51
CA PHE A 5 -9.88 -6.48 -4.29
C PHE A 5 -8.72 -6.23 -5.25
N TYR A 6 -7.63 -6.99 -5.23
CA TYR A 6 -6.58 -6.88 -6.26
C TYR A 6 -7.01 -7.48 -7.61
N GLY A 7 -8.13 -8.20 -7.67
CA GLY A 7 -8.72 -8.71 -8.91
C GLY A 7 -10.11 -8.12 -9.19
N ARG A 8 -10.75 -8.64 -10.24
CA ARG A 8 -12.14 -8.31 -10.62
C ARG A 8 -13.13 -8.87 -9.58
N LEU A 9 -14.05 -8.02 -9.12
CA LEU A 9 -15.15 -8.35 -8.20
C LEU A 9 -16.53 -8.10 -8.82
N PHE A 10 -16.61 -7.23 -9.84
CA PHE A 10 -17.86 -6.81 -10.45
C PHE A 10 -17.83 -7.00 -11.98
N PRO A 11 -19.00 -7.12 -12.64
CA PRO A 11 -19.09 -7.06 -14.09
C PRO A 11 -18.51 -5.77 -14.68
N THR A 12 -18.24 -5.79 -15.98
CA THR A 12 -17.66 -4.64 -16.68
C THR A 12 -18.67 -3.49 -16.73
N ILE A 13 -18.22 -2.26 -16.43
CA ILE A 13 -19.05 -1.04 -16.49
C ILE A 13 -20.35 -1.17 -15.64
N SER A 14 -20.25 -1.73 -14.44
CA SER A 14 -21.40 -1.91 -13.53
C SER A 14 -21.38 -0.97 -12.32
N MET A 15 -20.27 -0.27 -12.08
CA MET A 15 -20.08 0.56 -10.88
C MET A 15 -19.94 2.04 -11.24
N HIS A 16 -20.69 2.92 -10.58
CA HIS A 16 -20.52 4.37 -10.74
C HIS A 16 -19.49 4.94 -9.76
N ILE A 17 -19.53 4.46 -8.51
CA ILE A 17 -18.67 4.94 -7.43
C ILE A 17 -18.03 3.74 -6.76
N ILE A 18 -16.71 3.83 -6.56
CA ILE A 18 -15.96 2.88 -5.74
C ILE A 18 -15.28 3.64 -4.61
N HIS A 19 -15.41 3.14 -3.40
CA HIS A 19 -14.76 3.71 -2.21
C HIS A 19 -13.94 2.63 -1.53
N SER A 20 -12.70 2.95 -1.17
CA SER A 20 -11.83 2.08 -0.39
C SER A 20 -11.07 2.91 0.62
N SER A 21 -11.10 2.47 1.88
CA SER A 21 -10.54 3.21 3.00
C SER A 21 -9.72 2.26 3.86
N TYR A 22 -8.49 2.65 4.16
CA TYR A 22 -7.56 1.88 5.00
C TYR A 22 -7.39 0.40 4.56
N SER A 23 -7.42 0.14 3.25
CA SER A 23 -7.29 -1.22 2.71
C SER A 23 -6.08 -1.39 1.81
N LEU A 24 -5.74 -0.38 1.00
CA LEU A 24 -4.69 -0.46 -0.03
C LEU A 24 -3.25 -0.47 0.49
N HIS A 25 -3.05 -0.33 1.81
CA HIS A 25 -1.74 -0.47 2.45
C HIS A 25 -1.43 -1.94 2.82
N TRP A 26 -2.44 -2.80 2.83
CA TRP A 26 -2.20 -4.24 2.86
C TRP A 26 -1.68 -4.66 1.49
N LEU A 27 -0.86 -5.71 1.46
CA LEU A 27 -0.36 -6.33 0.25
C LEU A 27 -1.13 -7.63 0.01
N SER A 28 -1.21 -8.05 -1.24
CA SER A 28 -1.83 -9.32 -1.64
C SER A 28 -1.08 -10.51 -1.04
N GLN A 29 0.22 -10.35 -0.80
CA GLN A 29 1.09 -11.35 -0.20
C GLN A 29 2.34 -10.71 0.40
N VAL A 30 3.12 -11.52 1.14
CA VAL A 30 4.48 -11.13 1.55
C VAL A 30 5.35 -11.00 0.29
N PRO A 31 6.16 -9.93 0.16
CA PRO A 31 7.03 -9.77 -0.98
C PRO A 31 8.02 -10.94 -1.13
N LYS A 32 8.12 -11.49 -2.35
CA LYS A 32 9.00 -12.65 -2.62
C LYS A 32 10.49 -12.32 -2.48
N GLY A 33 10.87 -11.06 -2.67
CA GLY A 33 12.25 -10.58 -2.57
C GLY A 33 12.79 -10.42 -1.14
N LEU A 34 12.16 -11.02 -0.13
CA LEU A 34 12.57 -10.97 1.28
C LEU A 34 13.38 -12.19 1.72
N VAL A 35 13.53 -13.19 0.85
CA VAL A 35 14.31 -14.41 1.08
C VAL A 35 15.45 -14.46 0.07
N GLY A 36 16.66 -14.70 0.54
CA GLY A 36 17.87 -14.82 -0.29
C GLY A 36 17.95 -16.15 -1.05
N GLU A 37 18.99 -16.30 -1.85
CA GLU A 37 19.17 -17.46 -2.74
C GLU A 37 19.29 -18.79 -1.98
N ILE A 38 19.78 -18.77 -0.75
CA ILE A 38 19.96 -19.95 0.09
C ILE A 38 18.86 -20.11 1.15
N GLY A 39 17.76 -19.35 1.03
CA GLY A 39 16.58 -19.45 1.89
C GLY A 39 16.65 -18.62 3.17
N GLU A 40 17.67 -17.80 3.33
CA GLU A 40 17.87 -16.90 4.48
C GLU A 40 16.96 -15.67 4.41
N SER A 41 16.51 -15.19 5.57
CA SER A 41 15.76 -13.93 5.60
C SER A 41 16.66 -12.74 5.37
N LEU A 42 16.21 -11.82 4.52
CA LEU A 42 16.86 -10.53 4.29
C LEU A 42 16.38 -9.45 5.27
N ASN A 43 15.30 -9.69 6.02
CA ASN A 43 14.73 -8.75 6.98
C ASN A 43 14.99 -9.19 8.44
N ILE A 44 16.27 -9.41 8.76
CA ILE A 44 16.69 -9.96 10.05
C ILE A 44 16.25 -9.05 11.20
N GLY A 45 15.65 -9.65 12.23
CA GLY A 45 15.26 -8.97 13.46
C GLY A 45 14.13 -7.94 13.29
N SER A 46 13.40 -7.94 12.17
CA SER A 46 12.30 -7.03 11.89
C SER A 46 11.16 -7.74 11.16
N ILE A 47 9.91 -7.36 11.43
CA ILE A 47 8.73 -7.92 10.74
C ILE A 47 8.27 -7.08 9.55
N TYR A 48 8.89 -5.92 9.36
CA TYR A 48 8.59 -4.95 8.32
C TYR A 48 9.84 -4.09 8.10
N ILE A 49 9.80 -3.17 7.15
CA ILE A 49 10.89 -2.21 6.91
C ILE A 49 11.19 -1.44 8.19
N SER A 50 12.45 -1.46 8.60
CA SER A 50 12.97 -0.71 9.74
C SER A 50 14.27 0.01 9.37
N SER A 51 14.79 0.82 10.29
CA SER A 51 16.06 1.54 10.09
C SER A 51 17.27 0.63 9.91
N SER A 52 17.17 -0.65 10.29
CA SER A 52 18.22 -1.66 10.08
C SER A 52 18.00 -2.52 8.85
N SER A 53 16.86 -2.39 8.16
CA SER A 53 16.58 -3.19 6.96
C SER A 53 17.48 -2.74 5.80
N PRO A 54 18.10 -3.67 5.06
CA PRO A 54 18.86 -3.32 3.86
C PRO A 54 17.92 -2.78 2.77
N SER A 55 18.46 -1.98 1.85
CA SER A 55 17.66 -1.33 0.78
C SER A 55 16.86 -2.32 -0.08
N VAL A 56 17.36 -3.55 -0.24
CA VAL A 56 16.65 -4.64 -0.94
C VAL A 56 15.30 -4.99 -0.32
N VAL A 57 15.17 -4.91 1.01
CA VAL A 57 13.90 -5.15 1.71
C VAL A 57 12.89 -4.07 1.35
N TYR A 58 13.29 -2.80 1.40
CA TYR A 58 12.42 -1.70 1.00
C TYR A 58 12.00 -1.82 -0.47
N LYS A 59 12.96 -2.13 -1.36
CA LYS A 59 12.66 -2.34 -2.78
C LYS A 59 11.63 -3.47 -2.98
N ALA A 60 11.78 -4.61 -2.29
CA ALA A 60 10.84 -5.73 -2.42
C ALA A 60 9.41 -5.33 -2.00
N TYR A 61 9.27 -4.59 -0.90
CA TYR A 61 7.98 -4.05 -0.45
C TYR A 61 7.38 -3.05 -1.45
N LEU A 62 8.20 -2.14 -1.97
CA LEU A 62 7.77 -1.16 -2.97
C LEU A 62 7.32 -1.85 -4.27
N ASP A 63 8.10 -2.81 -4.77
CA ASP A 63 7.76 -3.55 -5.99
C ASP A 63 6.41 -4.27 -5.83
N GLN A 64 6.19 -4.95 -4.69
CA GLN A 64 4.91 -5.63 -4.41
C GLN A 64 3.73 -4.65 -4.32
N PHE A 65 3.92 -3.50 -3.64
CA PHE A 65 2.90 -2.46 -3.58
C PHE A 65 2.54 -1.92 -4.97
N GLN A 66 3.54 -1.64 -5.81
CA GLN A 66 3.32 -1.14 -7.16
C GLN A 66 2.54 -2.14 -8.02
N GLU A 67 2.90 -3.43 -7.94
CA GLU A 67 2.17 -4.50 -8.62
C GLU A 67 0.71 -4.58 -8.14
N ASP A 68 0.49 -4.68 -6.83
CA ASP A 68 -0.82 -4.81 -6.22
C ASP A 68 -1.72 -3.60 -6.52
N PHE A 69 -1.18 -2.39 -6.40
CA PHE A 69 -1.96 -1.18 -6.63
C PHE A 69 -2.27 -0.99 -8.12
N THR A 70 -1.35 -1.36 -9.02
CA THR A 70 -1.63 -1.40 -10.46
C THR A 70 -2.74 -2.39 -10.80
N LEU A 71 -2.70 -3.60 -10.23
CA LEU A 71 -3.73 -4.62 -10.43
C LEU A 71 -5.10 -4.17 -9.90
N PHE A 72 -5.11 -3.51 -8.73
CA PHE A 72 -6.30 -2.87 -8.21
C PHE A 72 -6.85 -1.83 -9.20
N LEU A 73 -6.05 -0.86 -9.64
CA LEU A 73 -6.48 0.19 -10.57
C LEU A 73 -7.04 -0.41 -11.86
N ARG A 74 -6.32 -1.34 -12.50
CA ARG A 74 -6.78 -2.01 -13.72
C ARG A 74 -8.10 -2.75 -13.51
N SER A 75 -8.24 -3.47 -12.40
CA SER A 75 -9.48 -4.18 -12.09
C SER A 75 -10.65 -3.20 -11.90
N ARG A 76 -10.42 -2.07 -11.22
CA ARG A 76 -11.44 -1.04 -11.03
C ARG A 76 -11.77 -0.30 -12.31
N SER A 77 -10.81 -0.09 -13.21
CA SER A 77 -11.05 0.62 -14.47
C SER A 77 -11.99 -0.17 -15.37
N GLU A 78 -11.90 -1.50 -15.37
CA GLU A 78 -12.84 -2.35 -16.12
C GLU A 78 -14.27 -2.32 -15.54
N GLU A 79 -14.40 -2.13 -14.22
CA GLU A 79 -15.69 -2.19 -13.51
C GLU A 79 -16.42 -0.85 -13.47
N ILE A 80 -15.68 0.25 -13.47
CA ILE A 80 -16.23 1.60 -13.35
C ILE A 80 -16.84 2.07 -14.68
N ALA A 81 -18.01 2.70 -14.60
CA ALA A 81 -18.71 3.32 -15.71
C ALA A 81 -17.87 4.43 -16.36
N VAL A 82 -17.90 4.50 -17.68
CA VAL A 82 -17.12 5.47 -18.46
C VAL A 82 -17.58 6.91 -18.20
N SER A 83 -18.89 7.14 -18.16
CA SER A 83 -19.47 8.45 -17.87
C SER A 83 -19.77 8.58 -16.39
N GLY A 84 -19.19 9.58 -15.73
CA GLY A 84 -19.45 9.90 -14.32
C GLY A 84 -18.86 8.91 -13.31
N GLY A 85 -18.06 7.93 -13.77
CA GLY A 85 -17.37 6.98 -12.91
C GLY A 85 -16.29 7.63 -12.05
N SER A 86 -16.31 7.38 -10.74
CA SER A 86 -15.37 7.97 -9.79
C SER A 86 -14.92 6.99 -8.72
N MET A 87 -13.70 7.19 -8.22
CA MET A 87 -13.16 6.44 -7.10
C MET A 87 -12.64 7.38 -6.01
N PHE A 88 -12.90 7.01 -4.76
CA PHE A 88 -12.44 7.73 -3.57
C PHE A 88 -11.61 6.77 -2.72
N LEU A 89 -10.34 7.11 -2.52
CA LEU A 89 -9.39 6.22 -1.86
C LEU A 89 -8.78 6.91 -0.64
N THR A 90 -8.69 6.21 0.48
CA THR A 90 -7.81 6.59 1.58
C THR A 90 -6.89 5.43 1.95
N VAL A 91 -5.61 5.73 2.11
CA VAL A 91 -4.58 4.74 2.45
C VAL A 91 -3.74 5.25 3.61
N THR A 92 -3.28 4.32 4.45
CA THR A 92 -2.27 4.65 5.46
C THR A 92 -0.95 4.79 4.73
N GLY A 93 -0.38 5.98 4.76
CA GLY A 93 0.89 6.30 4.14
C GLY A 93 1.91 6.83 5.12
N ARG A 94 2.94 7.45 4.55
CA ARG A 94 4.02 8.13 5.28
C ARG A 94 4.40 9.44 4.60
N ILE A 95 4.91 10.38 5.39
CA ILE A 95 5.38 11.68 4.89
C ILE A 95 6.81 11.57 4.36
N ASP A 96 7.69 10.93 5.13
CA ASP A 96 9.13 10.85 4.85
C ASP A 96 9.67 9.40 4.81
N ASN A 97 11.01 9.27 4.81
CA ASN A 97 11.81 8.05 4.67
C ASN A 97 11.19 6.82 5.38
N PRO A 98 11.27 5.61 4.81
CA PRO A 98 10.52 4.41 5.22
C PRO A 98 10.94 3.82 6.57
N ASN A 99 11.72 4.57 7.37
CA ASN A 99 12.19 4.18 8.70
C ASN A 99 11.02 4.20 9.70
N ILE A 100 10.15 3.20 9.61
CA ILE A 100 9.10 2.94 10.59
C ILE A 100 9.70 1.99 11.63
N ILE A 101 9.82 2.45 12.87
CA ILE A 101 10.44 1.66 13.95
C ILE A 101 9.39 0.75 14.58
N PHE A 102 9.33 -0.51 14.14
CA PHE A 102 8.59 -1.56 14.85
C PHE A 102 9.48 -2.22 15.91
N LYS A 103 9.41 -1.77 17.17
CA LYS A 103 10.06 -2.43 18.31
C LYS A 103 9.06 -3.34 19.04
N GLY A 104 8.97 -4.59 18.62
CA GLY A 104 8.28 -5.65 19.36
C GLY A 104 9.25 -6.46 20.23
N LYS A 105 8.84 -6.84 21.45
CA LYS A 105 9.56 -7.82 22.28
C LYS A 105 9.14 -9.24 21.88
N ILE A 106 9.64 -9.74 20.75
CA ILE A 106 9.39 -11.10 20.27
C ILE A 106 10.73 -11.85 20.19
N GLU A 107 10.68 -13.17 20.37
CA GLU A 107 11.84 -14.08 20.22
C GLU A 107 12.48 -13.90 18.83
N LYS A 108 13.77 -13.52 18.80
CA LYS A 108 14.49 -13.10 17.58
C LYS A 108 14.40 -14.11 16.44
N THR A 109 14.51 -15.41 16.74
CA THR A 109 14.55 -16.48 15.73
C THR A 109 13.23 -16.69 14.99
N LYS A 110 12.08 -16.37 15.61
CA LYS A 110 10.77 -16.40 14.95
C LYS A 110 10.50 -15.12 14.14
N LEU A 111 11.24 -14.06 14.43
CA LEU A 111 11.07 -12.75 13.81
C LEU A 111 11.61 -12.74 12.38
N ASP A 112 12.73 -13.42 12.15
CA ASP A 112 13.45 -13.36 10.88
C ASP A 112 12.59 -13.83 9.70
N TYR A 113 11.75 -14.85 9.88
CA TYR A 113 10.92 -15.40 8.81
C TYR A 113 9.51 -14.82 8.73
N PHE A 114 9.13 -13.96 9.68
CA PHE A 114 7.80 -13.35 9.71
C PHE A 114 7.85 -11.94 9.14
N ASN A 115 7.20 -11.73 7.99
CA ASN A 115 7.10 -10.42 7.35
C ASN A 115 5.64 -10.03 7.19
N LEU A 116 5.30 -8.79 7.57
CA LEU A 116 3.96 -8.25 7.47
C LEU A 116 3.69 -7.89 6.00
N PRO A 117 2.60 -8.36 5.37
CA PRO A 117 2.22 -7.98 4.01
C PRO A 117 1.59 -6.59 4.02
N TYR A 118 2.39 -5.57 4.30
CA TYR A 118 1.98 -4.20 4.51
C TYR A 118 3.00 -3.27 3.87
N HIS A 119 2.56 -2.23 3.18
CA HIS A 119 3.42 -1.12 2.74
C HIS A 119 2.66 0.18 2.99
N ALA A 120 3.25 1.09 3.75
CA ALA A 120 2.68 2.43 3.93
C ALA A 120 3.28 3.37 2.88
N PRO A 121 2.65 3.61 1.71
CA PRO A 121 3.26 4.38 0.64
C PRO A 121 3.41 5.86 1.00
N ASN A 122 4.30 6.59 0.33
CA ASN A 122 4.27 8.05 0.33
C ASN A 122 3.47 8.58 -0.89
N ALA A 123 3.18 9.88 -0.91
CA ALA A 123 2.40 10.49 -1.99
C ALA A 123 3.00 10.24 -3.38
N SER A 124 4.32 10.42 -3.52
CA SER A 124 5.00 10.23 -4.80
C SER A 124 4.92 8.78 -5.32
N GLU A 125 4.98 7.78 -4.44
CA GLU A 125 4.80 6.37 -4.82
C GLU A 125 3.39 6.10 -5.33
N VAL A 126 2.37 6.69 -4.70
CA VAL A 126 0.97 6.57 -5.13
C VAL A 126 0.75 7.23 -6.50
N GLU A 127 1.22 8.47 -6.66
CA GLU A 127 1.09 9.25 -7.90
C GLU A 127 1.73 8.52 -9.07
N LYS A 128 2.97 8.03 -8.91
CA LYS A 128 3.68 7.29 -9.96
C LYS A 128 2.94 6.07 -10.46
N VAL A 129 2.27 5.33 -9.57
CA VAL A 129 1.50 4.14 -9.98
C VAL A 129 0.23 4.53 -10.72
N ILE A 130 -0.48 5.57 -10.27
CA ILE A 130 -1.69 6.05 -10.94
C ILE A 130 -1.35 6.57 -12.35
N GLU A 131 -0.31 7.39 -12.46
CA GLU A 131 0.18 7.91 -13.74
C GLU A 131 0.71 6.80 -14.65
N GLY A 132 1.42 5.82 -14.08
CA GLY A 132 1.98 4.68 -14.82
C GLY A 132 0.93 3.70 -15.32
N GLU A 133 -0.15 3.46 -14.57
CA GLU A 133 -1.26 2.59 -14.98
C GLU A 133 -2.16 3.29 -16.01
N GLY A 134 -2.49 4.57 -15.78
CA GLY A 134 -3.06 5.46 -16.79
C GLY A 134 -4.57 5.36 -17.04
N SER A 135 -5.32 4.56 -16.29
CA SER A 135 -6.79 4.47 -16.47
C SER A 135 -7.57 5.61 -15.81
N PHE A 136 -6.95 6.33 -14.85
CA PHE A 136 -7.61 7.35 -14.05
C PHE A 136 -6.85 8.67 -14.04
N THR A 137 -7.59 9.77 -13.97
CA THR A 137 -7.05 11.09 -13.65
C THR A 137 -7.20 11.35 -12.16
N LEU A 138 -6.09 11.64 -11.49
CA LEU A 138 -6.06 12.11 -10.12
C LEU A 138 -6.50 13.58 -10.05
N GLN A 139 -7.66 13.86 -9.45
CA GLN A 139 -8.15 15.23 -9.30
C GLN A 139 -7.51 15.93 -8.09
N LYS A 140 -7.37 15.20 -6.99
CA LYS A 140 -6.79 15.71 -5.74
C LYS A 140 -6.12 14.59 -4.97
N LEU A 141 -4.96 14.91 -4.42
CA LEU A 141 -4.27 14.10 -3.42
C LEU A 141 -3.94 15.00 -2.22
N ASP A 142 -4.41 14.59 -1.05
CA ASP A 142 -4.12 15.24 0.21
C ASP A 142 -3.39 14.28 1.14
N VAL A 143 -2.41 14.79 1.88
CA VAL A 143 -1.67 14.05 2.91
C VAL A 143 -1.93 14.71 4.26
N PHE A 144 -2.39 13.94 5.24
CA PHE A 144 -2.67 14.42 6.58
C PHE A 144 -1.89 13.63 7.61
N GLU A 145 -1.23 14.30 8.54
CA GLU A 145 -0.72 13.66 9.74
C GLU A 145 -1.88 13.16 10.59
N ILE A 146 -1.77 11.93 11.09
CA ILE A 146 -2.75 11.38 12.02
C ILE A 146 -2.09 11.36 13.39
N GLU A 147 -2.50 12.28 14.25
CA GLU A 147 -2.21 12.17 15.69
C GLU A 147 -2.99 10.97 16.24
N ARG A 148 -2.27 10.01 16.84
CA ARG A 148 -2.88 8.87 17.51
C ARG A 148 -2.70 8.99 19.02
N ASP A 149 -3.80 9.28 19.70
CA ASP A 149 -3.90 9.31 21.17
C ASP A 149 -3.96 7.89 21.74
N ALA A 150 -2.83 7.20 21.78
CA ALA A 150 -2.73 5.94 22.52
C ALA A 150 -1.29 5.70 22.95
N GLY A 151 -0.77 6.41 23.96
CA GLY A 151 0.34 6.03 24.86
C GLY A 151 1.68 5.51 24.28
N PHE A 152 1.84 5.46 22.95
CA PHE A 152 2.94 4.84 22.22
C PHE A 152 3.59 5.87 21.28
N SER A 153 3.71 7.11 21.76
CA SER A 153 4.02 8.32 20.98
C SER A 153 5.36 8.27 20.21
N GLU A 154 6.29 7.39 20.56
CA GLU A 154 7.59 7.30 19.86
C GLU A 154 7.64 6.26 18.73
N LEU A 155 6.69 5.32 18.66
CA LEU A 155 6.72 4.20 17.68
C LEU A 155 6.03 4.51 16.34
N TYR A 156 5.36 5.66 16.25
CA TYR A 156 4.50 6.01 15.10
C TYR A 156 4.83 7.34 14.44
N ARG A 157 6.02 7.90 14.73
CA ARG A 157 6.51 9.11 14.06
C ARG A 157 6.53 8.85 12.55
N ASN A 158 5.91 9.73 11.75
CA ASN A 158 5.82 9.72 10.27
C ASN A 158 4.66 8.95 9.61
N LYS A 159 3.62 8.50 10.34
CA LYS A 159 2.40 7.98 9.69
C LYS A 159 1.50 9.11 9.20
N ALA A 160 0.95 8.93 7.99
CA ALA A 160 -0.02 9.84 7.40
C ALA A 160 -1.23 9.08 6.86
N GLN A 161 -2.33 9.80 6.65
CA GLN A 161 -3.38 9.42 5.73
C GLN A 161 -3.08 10.05 4.38
N ILE A 162 -3.07 9.26 3.31
CA ILE A 162 -3.11 9.78 1.94
C ILE A 162 -4.53 9.60 1.44
N SER A 163 -5.16 10.69 1.03
CA SER A 163 -6.54 10.72 0.53
C SER A 163 -6.55 11.14 -0.94
N MET A 164 -7.14 10.34 -1.81
CA MET A 164 -7.28 10.62 -3.25
C MET A 164 -8.75 10.79 -3.59
N LEU A 165 -9.16 12.01 -3.96
CA LEU A 165 -10.56 12.39 -4.08
C LEU A 165 -10.80 13.37 -5.25
N PRO A 166 -11.64 13.03 -6.25
CA PRO A 166 -11.84 11.72 -6.84
C PRO A 166 -10.73 11.34 -7.83
N LEU A 167 -10.61 10.04 -8.11
CA LEU A 167 -9.98 9.51 -9.32
C LEU A 167 -11.09 9.32 -10.37
N THR A 168 -10.98 10.02 -11.50
CA THR A 168 -11.98 9.98 -12.58
C THR A 168 -11.50 9.10 -13.71
N LYS A 169 -12.35 8.18 -14.20
CA LYS A 169 -11.99 7.30 -15.31
C LYS A 169 -11.76 8.11 -16.59
N LEU A 170 -10.67 7.84 -17.31
CA LEU A 170 -10.25 8.64 -18.45
C LEU A 170 -11.12 8.40 -19.69
N LYS A 171 -11.43 7.14 -20.04
CA LYS A 171 -12.36 6.70 -21.09
C LYS A 171 -12.82 5.26 -20.84
#